data_AF-A0A450T9K7-F1
#
_entry.id   AF-A0A450T9K7-F1
#
_cell.length_a   1.000
_cell.length_b   1.000
_cell.length_c   1.000
_cell.angle_alpha   90.00
_cell.angle_beta   90.00
_cell.angle_gamma   90.00
#
_symmetry.space_group_name_H-M   'P 1'
#
loop_
_entity.id
_entity.type
_entity.pdbx_description
1 polymer ?
#
loop_
_entity_poly.entity_id
_entity_poly.type
_entity_poly.pdbx_seq_one_letter_code
_entity_poly.pdbx_strand_id
1 'polypeptide(L)'
;MISAKWSILGLLCISIVGCALHGGNPMNELARENSEGFEAFDTPRTFHGPGTILRRSSNGTVYLVGKIDNIIITGEETFPEIRRTKSMKIGSLMKTIGIGQLPVGFSLQVDNAVEVEISAFNGKREMIDDGYLLKLDGFFRDRPKVSGSEYFIIRETISSLEIQIKSSESQLIDWGANIGTADLAESSGSIALEGDSAVIFSNTYDSPRKILYKPERLTFIEKRTPSVQTRGVSPRGAEPSQLKVTAKKVTRGEFLIPEKVISDKTADR
;
A
#
# COMPACT_ATOMS: atom_id res chain seq x y z
N MET A 1 -60.13 8.87 -50.90
CA MET A 1 -58.83 9.59 -50.85
C MET A 1 -58.08 9.12 -49.63
N ILE A 2 -57.01 8.37 -49.83
CA ILE A 2 -56.20 7.72 -48.79
C ILE A 2 -55.03 8.68 -48.48
N SER A 3 -54.89 9.11 -47.23
CA SER A 3 -53.75 9.90 -46.75
C SER A 3 -52.84 8.99 -45.95
N ALA A 4 -51.66 8.68 -46.51
CA ALA A 4 -50.61 7.92 -45.84
C ALA A 4 -49.71 8.88 -45.06
N LYS A 5 -49.68 8.74 -43.73
CA LYS A 5 -48.67 9.37 -42.86
C LYS A 5 -47.47 8.44 -42.73
N TRP A 6 -46.31 8.91 -43.18
CA TRP A 6 -45.02 8.26 -42.94
C TRP A 6 -44.45 8.76 -41.61
N SER A 7 -44.28 7.83 -40.66
CA SER A 7 -43.57 8.07 -39.40
C SER A 7 -42.09 7.71 -39.60
N ILE A 8 -41.21 8.71 -39.59
CA ILE A 8 -39.76 8.51 -39.57
C ILE A 8 -39.37 8.28 -38.11
N LEU A 9 -39.13 7.01 -37.76
CA LEU A 9 -38.56 6.61 -36.49
C LEU A 9 -37.04 6.79 -36.56
N GLY A 10 -36.55 7.92 -36.03
CA GLY A 10 -35.12 8.18 -35.88
C GLY A 10 -34.53 7.30 -34.78
N LEU A 11 -33.78 6.27 -35.17
CA LEU A 11 -33.03 5.39 -34.28
C LEU A 11 -31.78 6.15 -33.79
N LEU A 12 -31.85 6.72 -32.58
CA LEU A 12 -30.71 7.37 -31.93
C LEU A 12 -29.80 6.28 -31.31
N CYS A 13 -28.77 5.85 -32.04
CA CYS A 13 -27.70 5.02 -31.49
C CYS A 13 -26.81 5.88 -30.57
N ILE A 14 -27.08 5.83 -29.26
CA ILE A 14 -26.17 6.36 -28.24
C ILE A 14 -25.05 5.33 -28.07
N SER A 15 -23.93 5.56 -28.74
CA SER A 15 -22.68 4.84 -28.50
C SER A 15 -22.14 5.27 -27.14
N ILE A 16 -22.39 4.45 -26.12
CA ILE A 16 -21.73 4.56 -24.82
C ILE A 16 -20.27 4.18 -25.05
N VAL A 17 -19.41 5.19 -25.26
CA VAL A 17 -17.96 5.05 -25.19
C VAL A 17 -17.66 4.72 -23.73
N GLY A 18 -17.49 3.43 -23.45
CA GLY A 18 -17.05 2.94 -22.15
C GLY A 18 -15.64 3.46 -21.87
N CYS A 19 -15.54 4.56 -21.11
CA CYS A 19 -14.33 4.83 -20.35
C CYS A 19 -14.09 3.60 -19.47
N ALA A 20 -13.01 2.88 -19.76
CA ALA A 20 -12.50 1.84 -18.88
C ALA A 20 -12.15 2.51 -17.54
N LEU A 21 -13.12 2.51 -16.62
CA LEU A 21 -12.95 2.76 -15.21
C LEU A 21 -11.89 1.78 -14.72
N HIS A 22 -10.64 2.24 -14.71
CA HIS A 22 -9.55 1.56 -14.04
C HIS A 22 -9.82 1.69 -12.54
N GLY A 23 -10.63 0.78 -12.02
CA GLY A 23 -10.74 0.51 -10.58
C GLY A 23 -9.36 0.11 -10.08
N GLY A 24 -8.56 1.11 -9.70
CA GLY A 24 -7.23 0.92 -9.16
C GLY A 24 -7.25 -0.09 -8.02
N ASN A 25 -6.55 -1.20 -8.25
CA ASN A 25 -6.38 -2.28 -7.29
C ASN A 25 -5.60 -1.75 -6.08
N PRO A 26 -6.06 -1.96 -4.82
CA PRO A 26 -5.38 -1.50 -3.60
C PRO A 26 -3.99 -2.13 -3.38
N MET A 27 -3.56 -3.03 -4.28
CA MET A 27 -2.16 -3.45 -4.31
C MET A 27 -1.24 -2.42 -4.98
N ASN A 28 -1.73 -1.59 -5.92
CA ASN A 28 -0.90 -0.82 -6.86
C ASN A 28 0.08 0.15 -6.19
N GLU A 29 -0.15 0.50 -4.93
CA GLU A 29 0.70 1.41 -4.19
C GLU A 29 1.78 0.71 -3.34
N LEU A 30 1.71 -0.61 -3.16
CA LEU A 30 2.58 -1.39 -2.25
C LEU A 30 4.07 -1.51 -2.66
N ALA A 31 4.47 -0.77 -3.69
CA ALA A 31 5.71 -0.99 -4.41
C ALA A 31 6.36 0.31 -4.90
N ARG A 32 6.00 1.48 -4.35
CA ARG A 32 6.80 2.68 -4.58
C ARG A 32 8.11 2.53 -3.80
N GLU A 33 9.19 2.99 -4.42
CA GLU A 33 10.49 3.07 -3.76
C GLU A 33 10.65 4.54 -3.39
N ASN A 34 10.09 4.94 -2.25
CA ASN A 34 10.41 6.24 -1.67
C ASN A 34 11.71 6.10 -0.88
N SER A 35 12.69 6.94 -1.20
CA SER A 35 14.05 6.91 -0.65
C SER A 35 14.16 7.17 0.86
N GLU A 36 13.04 7.38 1.57
CA GLU A 36 13.03 8.01 2.91
C GLU A 36 12.12 7.33 3.96
N GLY A 37 11.82 6.03 3.84
CA GLY A 37 11.35 5.24 5.00
C GLY A 37 10.13 4.36 4.77
N PHE A 38 9.18 4.42 5.71
CA PHE A 38 7.98 3.59 5.75
C PHE A 38 6.85 4.19 4.89
N GLU A 39 6.17 3.33 4.16
CA GLU A 39 4.94 3.61 3.41
C GLU A 39 3.72 3.10 4.18
N ALA A 40 2.57 3.76 4.04
CA ALA A 40 1.33 3.33 4.65
C ALA A 40 0.57 2.35 3.74
N PHE A 41 0.06 1.27 4.34
CA PHE A 41 -0.88 0.39 3.68
C PHE A 41 -2.21 1.12 3.43
N ASP A 42 -2.88 0.84 2.30
CA ASP A 42 -4.22 1.39 1.98
C ASP A 42 -5.27 1.02 3.01
N THR A 43 -5.11 -0.14 3.63
CA THR A 43 -5.93 -0.58 4.75
C THR A 43 -5.02 -1.30 5.76
N PRO A 44 -5.24 -1.09 7.07
CA PRO A 44 -4.67 -1.90 8.14
C PRO A 44 -4.93 -3.38 7.88
N ARG A 45 -3.92 -4.21 8.05
CA ARG A 45 -3.99 -5.62 7.64
C ARG A 45 -3.22 -6.52 8.59
N THR A 46 -3.70 -7.75 8.74
CA THR A 46 -2.95 -8.80 9.48
C THR A 46 -2.01 -9.58 8.57
N PHE A 47 -2.24 -9.54 7.27
CA PHE A 47 -1.47 -10.21 6.23
C PHE A 47 -0.47 -9.26 5.55
N HIS A 48 0.52 -9.81 4.85
CA HIS A 48 1.67 -9.09 4.26
C HIS A 48 2.68 -8.53 5.27
N GLY A 49 3.25 -9.40 6.11
CA GLY A 49 4.37 -9.06 6.98
C GLY A 49 5.74 -9.11 6.30
N PRO A 50 6.82 -8.99 7.09
CA PRO A 50 8.18 -9.13 6.59
C PRO A 50 8.37 -10.45 5.83
N GLY A 51 9.10 -10.40 4.71
CA GLY A 51 9.30 -11.52 3.79
C GLY A 51 8.27 -11.66 2.68
N THR A 52 7.23 -10.84 2.67
CA THR A 52 6.24 -10.83 1.59
C THR A 52 6.86 -10.27 0.31
N ILE A 53 6.77 -11.00 -0.80
CA ILE A 53 7.26 -10.58 -2.11
C ILE A 53 6.10 -10.09 -2.96
N LEU A 54 6.27 -8.88 -3.49
CA LEU A 54 5.34 -8.19 -4.36
C LEU A 54 5.97 -8.04 -5.75
N ARG A 55 5.14 -8.06 -6.79
CA ARG A 55 5.52 -7.77 -8.17
C ARG A 55 4.72 -6.59 -8.67
N ARG A 56 5.38 -5.55 -9.14
CA ARG A 56 4.77 -4.46 -9.92
C ARG A 56 4.97 -4.72 -11.41
N SER A 57 3.89 -4.88 -12.16
CA SER A 57 3.94 -5.01 -13.63
C SER A 57 4.18 -3.65 -14.30
N SER A 58 4.46 -3.67 -15.60
CA SER A 58 4.71 -2.47 -16.41
C SER A 58 3.57 -1.45 -16.43
N ASN A 59 2.33 -1.89 -16.25
CA ASN A 59 1.16 -1.01 -16.12
C ASN A 59 0.95 -0.48 -14.68
N GLY A 60 1.92 -0.70 -13.79
CA GLY A 60 1.84 -0.29 -12.38
C GLY A 60 0.98 -1.19 -11.49
N THR A 61 0.41 -2.28 -12.03
CA THR A 61 -0.40 -3.19 -11.21
C THR A 61 0.48 -4.02 -10.28
N VAL A 62 0.12 -4.10 -9.01
CA VAL A 62 0.90 -4.88 -8.04
C VAL A 62 0.20 -6.19 -7.72
N TYR A 63 0.99 -7.25 -7.60
CA TYR A 63 0.56 -8.61 -7.34
C TYR A 63 1.34 -9.20 -6.17
N LEU A 64 0.66 -9.96 -5.32
CA LEU A 64 1.32 -10.83 -4.36
C LEU A 64 1.97 -12.01 -5.10
N VAL A 65 3.28 -12.16 -4.98
CA VAL A 65 4.03 -13.28 -5.58
C VAL A 65 4.11 -14.45 -4.59
N GLY A 66 4.27 -14.13 -3.32
CA GLY A 66 4.36 -15.11 -2.24
C GLY A 66 5.07 -14.54 -1.03
N LYS A 67 5.55 -15.42 -0.16
CA LYS A 67 6.28 -15.05 1.06
C LYS A 67 7.49 -15.96 1.18
N ILE A 68 8.64 -15.39 1.58
CA ILE A 68 9.79 -16.17 2.02
C ILE A 68 9.62 -16.46 3.49
N ASP A 69 9.62 -17.75 3.83
CA ASP A 69 9.68 -18.17 5.21
C ASP A 69 11.08 -17.89 5.77
N ASN A 70 11.15 -16.94 6.69
CA ASN A 70 12.37 -16.63 7.40
C ASN A 70 12.08 -16.19 8.84
N ILE A 71 13.14 -16.04 9.62
CA ILE A 71 13.05 -15.52 10.97
C ILE A 71 12.55 -14.08 10.90
N ILE A 72 11.40 -13.84 11.55
CA ILE A 72 10.86 -12.51 11.78
C ILE A 72 11.33 -12.09 13.17
N ILE A 73 12.04 -10.98 13.23
CA ILE A 73 12.53 -10.38 14.46
C ILE A 73 11.54 -9.27 14.81
N THR A 74 10.97 -9.31 16.02
CA THR A 74 10.18 -8.20 16.55
C THR A 74 11.12 -7.32 17.37
N GLY A 75 11.17 -6.04 17.06
CA GLY A 75 11.94 -5.08 17.85
C GLY A 75 11.30 -4.84 19.21
N GLU A 76 12.14 -4.61 20.22
CA GLU A 76 11.68 -4.19 21.57
C GLU A 76 11.21 -2.72 21.58
N GLU A 77 11.59 -1.96 20.55
CA GLU A 77 11.17 -0.58 20.34
C GLU A 77 9.65 -0.46 20.15
N THR A 78 9.05 0.41 20.95
CA THR A 78 7.67 0.86 20.79
C THR A 78 7.69 2.32 20.38
N PHE A 79 7.04 2.64 19.26
CA PHE A 79 6.93 4.00 18.77
C PHE A 79 5.65 4.62 19.36
N PRO A 80 5.75 5.68 20.19
CA PRO A 80 4.57 6.28 20.80
C PRO A 80 3.54 6.73 19.77
N GLU A 81 3.99 7.38 18.70
CA GLU A 81 3.19 7.77 17.56
C GLU A 81 4.07 7.80 16.30
N ILE A 82 3.54 7.33 15.17
CA ILE A 82 4.15 7.52 13.86
C ILE A 82 3.09 8.07 12.91
N ARG A 83 3.41 9.19 12.26
CA ARG A 83 2.52 9.87 11.31
C ARG A 83 2.99 9.71 9.88
N ARG A 84 2.03 9.54 8.96
CA ARG A 84 2.26 9.55 7.52
C ARG A 84 1.08 10.15 6.77
N THR A 85 1.36 11.11 5.91
CA THR A 85 0.40 11.61 4.93
C THR A 85 0.37 10.70 3.72
N LYS A 86 -0.83 10.38 3.23
CA LYS A 86 -1.04 9.53 2.06
C LYS A 86 -2.29 9.95 1.29
N SER A 87 -2.19 9.92 -0.04
CA SER A 87 -3.37 9.96 -0.89
C SER A 87 -4.02 8.58 -0.94
N MET A 88 -5.26 8.46 -0.49
CA MET A 88 -5.99 7.21 -0.37
C MET A 88 -7.33 7.31 -1.08
N LYS A 89 -7.76 6.23 -1.72
CA LYS A 89 -9.12 6.18 -2.27
C LYS A 89 -10.17 6.24 -1.18
N ILE A 90 -11.27 6.95 -1.41
CA ILE A 90 -12.40 7.03 -0.49
C ILE A 90 -12.88 5.63 -0.07
N GLY A 91 -12.97 4.68 -1.00
CA GLY A 91 -13.35 3.30 -0.67
C GLY A 91 -12.39 2.59 0.29
N SER A 92 -11.09 2.84 0.18
CA SER A 92 -10.07 2.27 1.09
C SER A 92 -10.09 2.97 2.45
N LEU A 93 -10.31 4.28 2.45
CA LEU A 93 -10.46 5.07 3.68
C LEU A 93 -11.66 4.58 4.49
N MET A 94 -12.83 4.45 3.86
CA MET A 94 -14.05 3.98 4.48
C MET A 94 -13.88 2.58 5.10
N LYS A 95 -13.21 1.66 4.39
CA LYS A 95 -12.85 0.34 4.94
C LYS A 95 -11.91 0.45 6.13
N THR A 96 -10.96 1.37 6.10
CA THR A 96 -9.99 1.56 7.19
C THR A 96 -10.66 2.08 8.46
N ILE A 97 -11.65 2.97 8.33
CA ILE A 97 -12.42 3.49 9.48
C ILE A 97 -13.55 2.56 9.92
N GLY A 98 -13.72 1.40 9.28
CA GLY A 98 -14.70 0.37 9.70
C GLY A 98 -16.05 0.45 9.01
N ILE A 99 -16.23 1.34 8.02
CA ILE A 99 -17.48 1.45 7.27
C ILE A 99 -17.56 0.33 6.24
N GLY A 100 -18.31 -0.72 6.59
CA GLY A 100 -18.44 -1.93 5.80
C GLY A 100 -19.30 -1.80 4.54
N GLN A 101 -20.23 -0.83 4.50
CA GLN A 101 -21.08 -0.56 3.35
C GLN A 101 -21.15 0.95 3.08
N LEU A 102 -20.86 1.32 1.84
CA LEU A 102 -21.03 2.69 1.38
C LEU A 102 -22.51 2.97 1.11
N PRO A 103 -23.03 4.15 1.50
CA PRO A 103 -24.39 4.55 1.15
C PRO A 103 -24.58 4.56 -0.37
N VAL A 104 -25.81 4.34 -0.84
CA VAL A 104 -26.16 4.11 -2.25
C VAL A 104 -25.71 5.25 -3.20
N GLY A 105 -25.46 6.46 -2.69
CA GLY A 105 -24.94 7.60 -3.44
C GLY A 105 -23.41 7.66 -3.62
N PHE A 106 -22.63 6.85 -2.90
CA PHE A 106 -21.16 6.95 -2.88
C PHE A 106 -20.45 6.21 -4.02
N SER A 107 -21.17 5.34 -4.75
CA SER A 107 -20.58 4.45 -5.77
C SER A 107 -19.78 5.19 -6.86
N LEU A 108 -20.14 6.44 -7.17
CA LEU A 108 -19.46 7.26 -8.17
C LEU A 108 -18.16 7.90 -7.68
N GLN A 109 -17.97 8.04 -6.37
CA GLN A 109 -16.80 8.72 -5.80
C GLN A 109 -15.79 7.75 -5.14
N VAL A 110 -16.08 6.46 -5.06
CA VAL A 110 -15.25 5.46 -4.36
C VAL A 110 -13.79 5.44 -4.85
N ASP A 111 -13.58 5.74 -6.13
CA ASP A 111 -12.27 5.77 -6.77
C ASP A 111 -11.55 7.13 -6.65
N ASN A 112 -12.21 8.18 -6.15
CA ASN A 112 -11.57 9.47 -5.90
C ASN A 112 -10.54 9.30 -4.78
N ALA A 113 -9.38 9.93 -4.98
CA ALA A 113 -8.28 9.90 -4.04
C ALA A 113 -8.27 11.18 -3.20
N VAL A 114 -7.97 11.02 -1.92
CA VAL A 114 -8.03 12.08 -0.91
C VAL A 114 -6.80 12.02 -0.04
N GLU A 115 -6.28 13.17 0.34
CA GLU A 115 -5.11 13.21 1.22
C GLU A 115 -5.56 13.08 2.68
N VAL A 116 -4.97 12.12 3.39
CA VAL A 116 -5.20 11.93 4.82
C VAL A 116 -3.88 11.79 5.56
N GLU A 117 -3.87 12.19 6.83
CA GLU A 117 -2.79 11.87 7.77
C GLU A 117 -3.17 10.63 8.57
N ILE A 118 -2.31 9.62 8.56
CA ILE A 118 -2.45 8.38 9.32
C ILE A 118 -1.46 8.43 10.49
N SER A 119 -1.98 8.39 11.71
CA SER A 119 -1.21 8.20 12.93
C SER A 119 -1.37 6.77 13.44
N ALA A 120 -0.28 6.08 13.72
CA ALA A 120 -0.26 4.79 14.40
C ALA A 120 0.34 4.94 15.79
N PHE A 121 -0.37 4.50 16.82
CA PHE A 121 0.05 4.67 18.22
C PHE A 121 0.65 3.40 18.80
N ASN A 122 1.62 3.52 19.70
CA ASN A 122 2.29 2.39 20.36
C ASN A 122 2.74 1.31 19.36
N GLY A 123 3.25 1.74 18.21
CA GLY A 123 3.60 0.87 17.10
C GLY A 123 4.77 -0.05 17.45
N LYS A 124 4.70 -1.31 17.03
CA LYS A 124 5.79 -2.30 17.15
C LYS A 124 6.34 -2.66 15.79
N ARG A 125 7.66 -2.68 15.68
CA ARG A 125 8.36 -3.02 14.44
C ARG A 125 8.63 -4.51 14.33
N GLU A 126 8.30 -5.06 13.18
CA GLU A 126 8.66 -6.43 12.78
C GLU A 126 9.63 -6.31 11.59
N MET A 127 10.70 -7.10 11.57
CA MET A 127 11.68 -7.11 10.48
C MET A 127 12.05 -8.54 10.07
N ILE A 128 12.38 -8.73 8.79
CA ILE A 128 12.94 -10.00 8.30
C ILE A 128 14.46 -9.98 8.42
N ASP A 129 15.02 -11.07 8.94
CA ASP A 129 16.46 -11.31 8.98
C ASP A 129 17.08 -11.39 7.58
N ASP A 130 18.28 -10.81 7.40
CA ASP A 130 18.99 -10.70 6.10
C ASP A 130 19.33 -12.06 5.47
N GLY A 131 19.26 -13.17 6.21
CA GLY A 131 19.35 -14.54 5.69
C GLY A 131 18.29 -14.88 4.63
N TYR A 132 17.26 -14.04 4.44
CA TYR A 132 16.30 -14.18 3.35
C TYR A 132 16.96 -14.14 1.97
N LEU A 133 18.10 -13.44 1.85
CA LEU A 133 18.84 -13.30 0.60
C LEU A 133 19.27 -14.66 0.03
N LEU A 134 19.66 -15.59 0.91
CA LEU A 134 20.07 -16.94 0.53
C LEU A 134 18.90 -17.80 0.03
N LYS A 135 17.66 -17.41 0.35
CA LYS A 135 16.43 -18.13 -0.02
C LYS A 135 15.79 -17.58 -1.31
N LEU A 136 16.18 -16.38 -1.75
CA LEU A 136 15.61 -15.75 -2.95
C LEU A 136 15.83 -16.57 -4.21
N ASP A 137 17.04 -17.11 -4.40
CA ASP A 137 17.38 -17.89 -5.60
C ASP A 137 16.47 -19.14 -5.72
N GLY A 138 16.22 -19.83 -4.61
CA GLY A 138 15.27 -20.95 -4.57
C GLY A 138 13.83 -20.50 -4.81
N PHE A 139 13.40 -19.43 -4.14
CA PHE A 139 12.05 -18.89 -4.28
C PHE A 139 11.69 -18.53 -5.73
N PHE A 140 12.61 -17.90 -6.47
CA PHE A 140 12.42 -17.49 -7.86
C PHE A 140 12.72 -18.58 -8.89
N ARG A 141 13.31 -19.71 -8.48
CA ARG A 141 13.43 -20.89 -9.33
C ARG A 141 12.06 -21.51 -9.60
N ASP A 142 11.25 -21.63 -8.55
CA ASP A 142 9.91 -22.22 -8.63
C ASP A 142 8.85 -21.22 -9.10
N ARG A 143 9.18 -19.92 -9.07
CA ARG A 143 8.30 -18.81 -9.47
C ARG A 143 9.02 -17.95 -10.50
N PRO A 144 9.04 -18.37 -11.77
CA PRO A 144 9.75 -17.66 -12.82
C PRO A 144 9.34 -16.19 -12.87
N LYS A 145 10.34 -15.33 -13.08
CA LYS A 145 10.14 -13.89 -13.21
C LYS A 145 9.29 -13.59 -14.44
N VAL A 146 8.46 -12.58 -14.34
CA VAL A 146 7.71 -12.03 -15.46
C VAL A 146 8.48 -10.86 -16.04
N SER A 147 8.72 -10.91 -17.35
CA SER A 147 9.46 -9.88 -18.08
C SER A 147 8.81 -8.50 -17.91
N GLY A 148 9.64 -7.46 -17.83
CA GLY A 148 9.19 -6.08 -17.65
C GLY A 148 8.55 -5.76 -16.30
N SER A 149 8.63 -6.67 -15.32
CA SER A 149 8.12 -6.46 -13.96
C SER A 149 9.24 -6.14 -12.97
N GLU A 150 8.89 -5.38 -11.95
CA GLU A 150 9.74 -5.07 -10.81
C GLU A 150 9.29 -5.87 -9.59
N TYR A 151 10.23 -6.25 -8.74
CA TYR A 151 9.96 -7.07 -7.56
C TYR A 151 10.44 -6.37 -6.30
N PHE A 152 9.67 -6.52 -5.25
CA PHE A 152 9.90 -5.89 -3.95
C PHE A 152 9.70 -6.93 -2.87
N ILE A 153 10.46 -6.82 -1.78
CA ILE A 153 10.24 -7.57 -0.56
C ILE A 153 9.87 -6.59 0.56
N ILE A 154 8.80 -6.89 1.30
CA ILE A 154 8.51 -6.15 2.53
C ILE A 154 9.56 -6.56 3.57
N ARG A 155 10.41 -5.62 3.95
CA ARG A 155 11.50 -5.88 4.89
C ARG A 155 11.12 -5.64 6.33
N GLU A 156 10.37 -4.58 6.54
CA GLU A 156 9.96 -4.13 7.85
C GLU A 156 8.48 -3.78 7.78
N THR A 157 7.77 -4.03 8.87
CA THR A 157 6.42 -3.52 9.08
C THR A 157 6.34 -2.88 10.44
N ILE A 158 5.44 -1.91 10.57
CA ILE A 158 5.01 -1.41 11.87
C ILE A 158 3.57 -1.84 12.06
N SER A 159 3.34 -2.53 13.17
CA SER A 159 2.03 -2.97 13.61
C SER A 159 1.55 -2.10 14.77
N SER A 160 0.25 -1.84 14.85
CA SER A 160 -0.35 -1.09 15.95
C SER A 160 -1.76 -1.61 16.25
N LEU A 161 -2.18 -1.46 17.50
CA LEU A 161 -3.56 -1.69 17.93
C LEU A 161 -4.47 -0.49 17.68
N GLU A 162 -3.92 0.70 17.49
CA GLU A 162 -4.68 1.94 17.42
C GLU A 162 -4.16 2.81 16.27
N ILE A 163 -5.09 3.26 15.43
CA ILE A 163 -4.80 4.28 14.43
C ILE A 163 -5.74 5.46 14.58
N GLN A 164 -5.24 6.62 14.18
CA GLN A 164 -6.06 7.78 13.87
C GLN A 164 -5.87 8.14 12.41
N ILE A 165 -6.96 8.53 11.77
CA ILE A 165 -6.94 9.11 10.45
C ILE A 165 -7.52 10.50 10.54
N LYS A 166 -6.73 11.48 10.12
CA LYS A 166 -7.12 12.89 10.08
C LYS A 166 -7.33 13.30 8.63
N SER A 167 -8.47 13.92 8.36
CA SER A 167 -8.84 14.52 7.07
C SER A 167 -9.44 15.89 7.30
N SER A 168 -9.46 16.75 6.27
CA SER A 168 -10.12 18.05 6.41
C SER A 168 -11.65 17.89 6.36
N GLU A 169 -12.35 18.74 7.08
CA GLU A 169 -13.82 18.76 7.07
C GLU A 169 -14.37 19.05 5.67
N SER A 170 -13.73 19.96 4.93
CA SER A 170 -14.08 20.25 3.54
C SER A 170 -14.02 19.01 2.64
N GLN A 171 -13.01 18.16 2.83
CA GLN A 171 -12.90 16.91 2.10
C GLN A 171 -14.06 15.97 2.45
N LEU A 172 -14.41 15.84 3.73
CA LEU A 172 -15.56 15.01 4.14
C LEU A 172 -16.90 15.50 3.61
N ILE A 173 -17.11 16.81 3.59
CA ILE A 173 -18.31 17.43 3.00
C ILE A 173 -18.37 17.13 1.50
N ASP A 174 -17.25 17.26 0.79
CA ASP A 174 -17.14 16.89 -0.63
C ASP A 174 -17.43 15.40 -0.87
N TRP A 175 -17.11 14.54 0.11
CA TRP A 175 -17.43 13.11 0.04
C TRP A 175 -18.91 12.85 0.26
N GLY A 176 -19.55 13.58 1.17
CA GLY A 176 -20.84 13.15 1.70
C GLY A 176 -21.72 14.25 2.29
N ALA A 177 -22.08 15.28 1.52
CA ALA A 177 -23.21 16.17 1.83
C ALA A 177 -24.56 15.47 2.15
N ASN A 178 -24.61 14.11 2.14
CA ASN A 178 -25.76 13.29 2.51
C ASN A 178 -25.47 12.23 3.62
N ILE A 179 -24.24 12.06 4.11
CA ILE A 179 -23.99 11.22 5.29
C ILE A 179 -23.96 12.18 6.47
N GLY A 180 -24.97 12.11 7.35
CA GLY A 180 -24.88 12.86 8.59
C GLY A 180 -23.60 12.45 9.31
N THR A 181 -22.85 13.40 9.88
CA THR A 181 -21.69 13.10 10.73
C THR A 181 -22.03 12.08 11.83
N ALA A 182 -23.30 12.00 12.22
CA ALA A 182 -23.89 10.96 13.06
C ALA A 182 -23.74 9.52 12.52
N ASP A 183 -24.01 9.28 11.23
CA ASP A 183 -23.91 7.94 10.62
C ASP A 183 -22.44 7.47 10.53
N LEU A 184 -21.52 8.41 10.34
CA LEU A 184 -20.08 8.13 10.41
C LEU A 184 -19.64 7.83 11.85
N ALA A 185 -20.22 8.52 12.83
CA ALA A 185 -19.88 8.37 14.25
C ALA A 185 -20.34 7.02 14.82
N GLU A 186 -21.45 6.47 14.32
CA GLU A 186 -21.93 5.14 14.72
C GLU A 186 -21.08 3.99 14.16
N SER A 187 -20.37 4.22 13.05
CA SER A 187 -19.68 3.18 12.28
C SER A 187 -18.16 3.12 12.47
N SER A 188 -17.55 4.17 13.02
CA SER A 188 -16.11 4.23 13.32
C SER A 188 -15.87 4.37 14.83
N GLY A 189 -14.84 3.71 15.35
CA GLY A 189 -14.59 3.53 16.80
C GLY A 189 -14.51 4.82 17.63
N SER A 190 -14.36 5.99 17.01
CA SER A 190 -14.85 7.28 17.49
C SER A 190 -14.53 8.34 16.44
N ILE A 191 -15.42 9.34 16.29
CA ILE A 191 -15.16 10.53 15.49
C ILE A 191 -14.99 11.72 16.43
N ALA A 192 -13.93 12.48 16.23
CA ALA A 192 -13.72 13.77 16.87
C ALA A 192 -13.58 14.86 15.80
N LEU A 193 -14.13 16.04 16.09
CA LEU A 193 -13.82 17.26 15.37
C LEU A 193 -12.66 17.95 16.09
N GLU A 194 -11.61 18.27 15.35
CA GLU A 194 -10.47 19.04 15.86
C GLU A 194 -10.57 20.47 15.30
N GLY A 195 -11.16 21.36 16.10
CA GLY A 195 -11.52 22.70 15.68
C GLY A 195 -12.58 22.70 14.57
N ASP A 196 -12.55 23.73 13.72
CA ASP A 196 -13.55 23.95 12.66
C ASP A 196 -13.06 23.48 11.27
N SER A 197 -12.08 22.56 11.21
CA SER A 197 -11.42 22.24 9.93
C SER A 197 -10.94 20.82 9.75
N ALA A 198 -10.89 20.01 10.81
CA ALA A 198 -10.38 18.66 10.73
C ALA A 198 -11.28 17.67 11.44
N VAL A 199 -11.36 16.48 10.85
CA VAL A 199 -12.08 15.35 11.39
C VAL A 199 -11.10 14.22 11.62
N ILE A 200 -11.17 13.65 12.82
CA ILE A 200 -10.31 12.57 13.27
C ILE A 200 -11.18 11.32 13.44
N PHE A 201 -10.80 10.26 12.73
CA PHE A 201 -11.35 8.92 12.90
C PHE A 201 -10.37 8.10 13.70
N SER A 202 -10.79 7.65 14.88
CA SER A 202 -9.99 6.77 15.72
C SER A 202 -10.50 5.34 15.61
N ASN A 203 -9.59 4.38 15.45
CA ASN A 203 -9.94 2.98 15.39
C ASN A 203 -8.99 2.14 16.24
N THR A 204 -9.57 1.30 17.09
CA THR A 204 -8.84 0.36 17.96
C THR A 204 -9.19 -1.06 17.56
N TYR A 205 -8.17 -1.89 17.39
CA TYR A 205 -8.29 -3.27 16.93
C TYR A 205 -8.08 -4.25 18.08
N ASP A 206 -8.78 -5.38 18.04
CA ASP A 206 -8.59 -6.49 19.00
C ASP A 206 -7.20 -7.16 18.88
N SER A 207 -6.51 -6.94 17.77
CA SER A 207 -5.18 -7.53 17.47
C SER A 207 -4.34 -6.55 16.66
N PRO A 208 -3.00 -6.51 16.86
CA PRO A 208 -2.14 -5.57 16.13
C PRO A 208 -2.31 -5.73 14.61
N ARG A 209 -2.58 -4.62 13.93
CA ARG A 209 -2.67 -4.54 12.46
C ARG A 209 -1.41 -3.89 11.94
N LYS A 210 -0.88 -4.41 10.83
CA LYS A 210 0.23 -3.79 10.09
C LYS A 210 -0.30 -2.54 9.39
N ILE A 211 0.26 -1.40 9.76
CA ILE A 211 -0.16 -0.07 9.29
C ILE A 211 0.84 0.46 8.27
N LEU A 212 2.13 0.33 8.59
CA LEU A 212 3.21 0.77 7.73
C LEU A 212 4.09 -0.39 7.30
N TYR A 213 4.71 -0.27 6.13
CA TYR A 213 5.69 -1.21 5.63
C TYR A 213 6.84 -0.50 4.95
N LYS A 214 7.98 -1.18 4.88
CA LYS A 214 9.16 -0.71 4.16
C LYS A 214 9.49 -1.71 3.05
N PRO A 215 9.20 -1.37 1.79
CA PRO A 215 9.56 -2.22 0.67
C PRO A 215 11.06 -2.06 0.36
N GLU A 216 11.75 -3.15 0.03
CA GLU A 216 13.08 -3.14 -0.58
C GLU A 216 12.99 -3.73 -1.98
N ARG A 217 13.51 -3.00 -2.98
CA ARG A 217 13.54 -3.47 -4.37
C ARG A 217 14.54 -4.61 -4.53
N LEU A 218 14.08 -5.70 -5.16
CA LEU A 218 14.92 -6.83 -5.53
C LEU A 218 15.57 -6.57 -6.88
N THR A 219 16.90 -6.66 -6.93
CA THR A 219 17.68 -6.55 -8.17
C THR A 219 18.21 -7.92 -8.57
N PHE A 220 17.96 -8.30 -9.82
CA PHE A 220 18.42 -9.59 -10.35
C PHE A 220 19.65 -9.36 -11.20
N ILE A 221 20.76 -10.00 -10.82
CA ILE A 221 21.99 -9.97 -11.60
C ILE A 221 22.06 -11.28 -12.39
N GLU A 222 21.90 -11.20 -13.70
CA GLU A 222 22.18 -12.32 -14.58
C GLU A 222 23.69 -12.54 -14.64
N LYS A 223 24.17 -13.63 -14.02
CA LYS A 223 25.53 -14.09 -14.30
C LYS A 223 25.51 -14.68 -15.71
N ARG A 224 25.97 -13.90 -16.68
CA ARG A 224 26.37 -14.46 -17.97
C ARG A 224 27.61 -15.30 -17.73
N THR A 225 27.47 -16.62 -17.72
CA THR A 225 28.64 -17.50 -17.84
C THR A 225 29.28 -17.15 -19.18
N PRO A 226 30.55 -16.68 -19.22
CA PRO A 226 31.20 -16.43 -20.49
C PRO A 226 31.17 -17.73 -21.27
N SER A 227 30.57 -17.71 -22.45
CA SER A 227 30.65 -18.85 -23.37
C SER A 227 32.13 -19.03 -23.66
N VAL A 228 32.74 -20.05 -23.06
CA VAL A 228 34.07 -20.49 -23.46
C VAL A 228 33.90 -20.93 -24.90
N GLN A 229 34.30 -20.08 -25.84
CA GLN A 229 34.43 -20.46 -27.24
C GLN A 229 35.62 -21.42 -27.33
N THR A 230 35.42 -22.67 -26.91
CA THR A 230 36.28 -23.76 -27.33
C THR A 230 36.06 -23.93 -28.82
N ARG A 231 36.93 -23.30 -29.63
CA ARG A 231 37.07 -23.63 -31.06
C ARG A 231 37.28 -25.14 -31.16
N GLY A 232 36.26 -25.87 -31.61
CA GLY A 232 36.42 -27.25 -32.08
C GLY A 232 35.76 -28.37 -31.27
N VAL A 233 35.01 -28.10 -30.20
CA VAL A 233 34.27 -29.18 -29.50
C VAL A 233 32.82 -28.79 -29.32
N SER A 234 31.92 -29.52 -30.00
CA SER A 234 30.47 -29.38 -29.88
C SER A 234 30.04 -29.74 -28.46
N PRO A 235 29.55 -28.79 -27.63
CA PRO A 235 29.12 -29.11 -26.27
C PRO A 235 27.67 -29.60 -26.34
N ARG A 236 27.49 -30.92 -26.27
CA ARG A 236 26.20 -31.50 -25.84
C ARG A 236 26.08 -31.26 -24.33
N GLY A 237 25.25 -30.30 -23.94
CA GLY A 237 24.86 -30.06 -22.55
C GLY A 237 25.25 -28.67 -22.05
N ALA A 238 24.52 -27.64 -22.50
CA ALA A 238 24.62 -26.33 -21.88
C ALA A 238 23.96 -26.38 -20.49
N GLU A 239 24.75 -26.15 -19.43
CA GLU A 239 24.21 -25.97 -18.08
C GLU A 239 23.29 -24.73 -18.02
N PRO A 240 22.20 -24.80 -17.24
CA PRO A 240 21.29 -23.68 -17.06
C PRO A 240 21.99 -22.50 -16.36
N SER A 241 21.79 -21.30 -16.89
CA SER A 241 22.26 -20.03 -16.34
C SER A 241 21.84 -19.84 -14.87
N GLN A 242 22.79 -19.56 -13.97
CA GLN A 242 22.51 -19.24 -12.57
C GLN A 242 22.17 -17.76 -12.41
N LEU A 243 20.97 -17.45 -11.93
CA LEU A 243 20.57 -16.11 -11.49
C LEU A 243 21.12 -15.87 -10.08
N LYS A 244 21.77 -14.72 -9.84
CA LYS A 244 22.10 -14.25 -8.49
C LYS A 244 21.17 -13.09 -8.15
N VAL A 245 20.35 -13.24 -7.11
CA VAL A 245 19.52 -12.13 -6.61
C VAL A 245 20.28 -11.34 -5.55
N THR A 246 20.27 -10.02 -5.66
CA THR A 246 20.80 -9.12 -4.64
C THR A 246 19.76 -8.06 -4.31
N ALA A 247 19.51 -7.84 -3.02
CA ALA A 247 18.74 -6.68 -2.59
C ALA A 247 19.70 -5.50 -2.45
N LYS A 248 19.35 -4.35 -3.04
CA LYS A 248 20.18 -3.15 -2.94
C LYS A 248 19.76 -2.40 -1.68
N LYS A 249 20.53 -2.57 -0.61
CA LYS A 249 20.39 -1.77 0.62
C LYS A 249 20.69 -0.30 0.28
N VAL A 250 19.68 0.56 0.29
CA VAL A 250 19.88 2.01 0.20
C VAL A 250 20.44 2.50 1.53
N THR A 251 21.65 3.06 1.52
CA THR A 251 22.36 3.50 2.71
C THR A 251 21.75 4.80 3.27
N ARG A 252 21.34 4.75 4.55
CA ARG A 252 20.91 5.80 5.50
C ARG A 252 21.02 7.27 5.06
N GLY A 253 19.89 7.98 5.12
CA GLY A 253 19.84 9.32 5.73
C GLY A 253 19.60 9.16 7.24
N GLU A 254 20.38 9.87 8.06
CA GLU A 254 20.25 9.87 9.52
C GLU A 254 18.89 10.45 9.94
N PHE A 255 18.21 9.75 10.84
CA PHE A 255 16.96 10.22 11.43
C PHE A 255 17.31 11.12 12.61
N LEU A 256 16.96 12.41 12.53
CA LEU A 256 16.82 13.24 13.71
C LEU A 256 15.49 12.88 14.37
N ILE A 257 15.56 12.14 15.49
CA ILE A 257 14.44 12.08 16.42
C ILE A 257 14.34 13.50 17.02
N PRO A 258 13.21 14.21 16.93
CA PRO A 258 13.07 15.46 17.66
C PRO A 258 13.22 15.15 19.15
N GLU A 259 14.26 15.72 19.76
CA GLU A 259 14.43 15.69 21.21
C GLU A 259 13.14 16.22 21.84
N LYS A 260 12.65 15.44 22.79
CA LYS A 260 11.50 15.74 23.62
C LYS A 260 11.68 17.15 24.22
N VAL A 261 10.86 18.11 23.80
CA VAL A 261 10.76 19.41 24.48
C VAL A 261 10.17 19.14 25.86
N ILE A 262 11.05 18.98 26.86
CA ILE A 262 10.66 19.05 28.27
C ILE A 262 10.42 20.54 28.52
N SER A 263 9.16 20.97 28.48
CA SER A 263 8.79 22.29 28.98
C SER A 263 8.95 22.27 30.50
N ASP A 264 10.05 22.85 30.97
CA ASP A 264 10.28 23.10 32.39
C ASP A 264 9.27 24.16 32.85
N LYS A 265 8.21 23.73 33.56
CA LYS A 265 7.35 24.64 34.30
C LYS A 265 8.07 24.99 35.60
N THR A 266 8.95 25.98 35.52
CA THR A 266 9.38 26.69 36.72
C THR A 266 8.22 27.52 37.24
N ALA A 267 8.00 27.37 38.54
CA ALA A 267 6.93 27.96 39.31
C ALA A 267 7.10 29.48 39.43
N ASP A 268 5.98 30.19 39.31
CA ASP A 268 5.77 31.48 39.96
C ASP A 268 4.40 31.43 40.63
N ARG A 269 4.41 31.16 41.93
CA ARG A 269 3.42 31.59 42.94
C ARG A 269 3.91 31.25 44.34
#